data_AF-A0A8J5H1B7-F1
#
_entry.id   AF-A0A8J5H1B7-F1
#
_cell.length_a   1.000
_cell.length_b   1.000
_cell.length_c   1.000
_cell.angle_alpha   90.00
_cell.angle_beta   90.00
_cell.angle_gamma   90.00
#
_symmetry.space_group_name_H-M   'P 1'
#
loop_
_entity.id
_entity.type
_entity.pdbx_description
1 polymer ?
#
loop_
_entity_poly.entity_id
_entity_poly.type
_entity_poly.pdbx_seq_one_letter_code
_entity_poly.pdbx_strand_id
1 'polypeptide(L)'
;MRVGSQGLISSYSLKLAGTILLDPYFWGKNMTASEKAADPVLRKKLDQLWGMICPESTAGNDDPRINPLAAGAPSLADLGCTRMLLCTSEKDVMRDRALMYYEALTKGSGWRGTAELYEAAGEDHEYYLNHPDSNSTAMLRARIAAFLT
;
A
#
# COMPACT_ATOMS: atom_id res chain seq x y z
N MET A 1 3.70 7.35 -0.40
CA MET A 1 2.96 7.80 0.81
C MET A 1 3.83 8.75 1.65
N ARG A 2 3.49 10.03 1.78
CA ARG A 2 4.23 11.00 2.63
C ARG A 2 3.71 10.97 4.07
N VAL A 3 3.88 9.84 4.74
CA VAL A 3 3.52 9.74 6.16
C VAL A 3 4.75 10.12 7.00
N GLY A 4 4.78 11.38 7.47
CA GLY A 4 5.78 11.86 8.45
C GLY A 4 7.09 12.43 7.90
N SER A 5 7.33 12.42 6.58
CA SER A 5 8.58 12.96 5.99
C SER A 5 8.68 14.50 6.05
N GLN A 6 7.56 15.18 6.31
CA GLN A 6 7.52 16.59 6.68
C GLN A 6 6.67 16.66 7.94
N GLY A 7 7.24 17.14 9.05
CA GLY A 7 6.50 17.30 10.30
C GLY A 7 5.19 18.04 10.04
N LEU A 8 4.08 17.48 10.52
CA LEU A 8 2.76 18.08 10.36
C LEU A 8 2.73 19.36 11.21
N ILE A 9 3.02 20.50 10.58
CA ILE A 9 2.95 21.88 11.10
C ILE A 9 3.64 22.05 12.48
N SER A 10 4.78 22.72 12.46
CA SER A 10 5.77 22.88 13.55
C SER A 10 5.29 23.43 14.91
N SER A 11 3.99 23.72 15.10
CA SER A 11 3.44 24.20 16.38
C SER A 11 2.86 23.09 17.26
N TYR A 12 2.61 21.89 16.72
CA TYR A 12 2.11 20.74 17.50
C TYR A 12 2.85 19.46 17.12
N SER A 13 3.35 18.71 18.11
CA SER A 13 3.91 17.39 17.89
C SER A 13 2.81 16.37 17.60
N LEU A 14 2.28 16.36 16.38
CA LEU A 14 1.33 15.34 15.95
C LEU A 14 2.05 14.00 15.81
N LYS A 15 1.63 13.01 16.59
CA LYS A 15 2.10 11.62 16.46
C LYS A 15 1.03 10.79 15.77
N LEU A 16 1.41 10.11 14.69
CA LEU A 16 0.51 9.16 14.03
C LEU A 16 0.52 7.84 14.80
N ALA A 17 -0.62 7.48 15.37
CA ALA A 17 -0.78 6.26 16.15
C ALA A 17 -0.54 5.00 15.30
N GLY A 18 -1.01 5.01 14.04
CA GLY A 18 -0.78 3.95 13.09
C GLY A 18 -1.31 4.28 11.69
N THR A 19 -1.03 3.40 10.73
CA THR A 19 -1.53 3.48 9.35
C THR A 19 -2.23 2.17 8.98
N ILE A 20 -3.39 2.24 8.34
CA ILE A 20 -4.04 1.09 7.73
C ILE A 20 -4.00 1.28 6.21
N LEU A 21 -3.45 0.31 5.48
CA LEU A 21 -3.43 0.25 4.03
C LEU A 21 -4.37 -0.87 3.59
N LEU A 22 -5.37 -0.57 2.78
CA LEU A 22 -6.29 -1.56 2.22
C LEU A 22 -6.08 -1.59 0.72
N ASP A 23 -5.68 -2.75 0.18
CA ASP A 23 -5.38 -2.97 -1.24
C ASP A 23 -4.64 -1.78 -1.88
N PRO A 24 -3.49 -1.35 -1.32
CA PRO A 24 -2.88 -0.08 -1.69
C PRO A 24 -2.46 -0.07 -3.17
N TYR A 25 -2.80 1.01 -3.86
CA TYR A 25 -2.35 1.24 -5.24
C TYR A 25 -0.86 1.60 -5.28
N PHE A 26 -0.02 0.57 -5.19
CA PHE A 26 1.40 0.64 -5.51
C PHE A 26 1.63 0.12 -6.92
N TRP A 27 2.54 0.76 -7.65
CA TRP A 27 2.86 0.41 -9.02
C TRP A 27 4.35 0.62 -9.30
N GLY A 28 4.80 0.27 -10.51
CA GLY A 28 6.19 0.41 -10.93
C GLY A 28 6.36 0.07 -12.40
N LYS A 29 7.49 0.46 -13.01
CA LYS A 29 7.74 0.15 -14.43
C LYS A 29 7.92 -1.35 -14.71
N ASN A 30 8.56 -2.06 -13.79
CA ASN A 30 8.87 -3.48 -13.95
C ASN A 30 7.73 -4.33 -13.39
N MET A 31 7.14 -5.21 -14.21
CA MET A 31 5.98 -5.99 -13.80
C MET A 31 6.31 -7.07 -12.75
N THR A 32 5.47 -7.18 -11.73
CA THR A 32 5.47 -8.30 -10.75
C THR A 32 4.85 -9.57 -11.34
N ALA A 33 4.77 -10.66 -10.56
CA ALA A 33 4.10 -11.88 -11.02
C ALA A 33 2.58 -11.71 -11.05
N SER A 34 1.99 -11.09 -10.02
CA SER A 34 0.56 -10.75 -9.97
C SER A 34 0.13 -9.87 -11.16
N GLU A 35 0.95 -8.88 -11.52
CA GLU A 35 0.67 -7.99 -12.66
C GLU A 35 0.76 -8.72 -14.01
N LYS A 36 1.65 -9.71 -14.16
CA LYS A 36 1.76 -10.52 -15.39
C LYS A 36 0.56 -11.45 -15.57
N ALA A 37 0.05 -12.00 -14.47
CA ALA A 37 -1.09 -12.92 -14.47
C ALA A 37 -2.45 -12.22 -14.67
N ALA A 38 -2.52 -10.91 -14.43
CA ALA A 38 -3.75 -10.13 -14.55
C ALA A 38 -4.21 -9.91 -16.00
N ASP A 39 -5.48 -9.52 -16.15
CA ASP A 39 -6.08 -9.16 -17.43
C ASP A 39 -5.25 -8.06 -18.15
N PRO A 40 -4.84 -8.26 -19.41
CA PRO A 40 -4.01 -7.30 -20.13
C PRO A 40 -4.65 -5.92 -20.32
N VAL A 41 -5.98 -5.83 -20.42
CA VAL A 41 -6.69 -4.56 -20.60
C VAL A 41 -6.71 -3.78 -19.29
N LEU A 42 -7.03 -4.44 -18.18
CA LEU A 42 -6.94 -3.86 -16.84
C LEU A 42 -5.52 -3.37 -16.55
N ARG A 43 -4.51 -4.22 -16.77
CA ARG A 43 -3.10 -3.87 -16.56
C ARG A 43 -2.72 -2.62 -17.35
N LYS A 44 -3.09 -2.55 -18.64
CA LYS A 44 -2.78 -1.39 -19.48
C LYS A 44 -3.43 -0.10 -18.93
N LYS A 45 -4.65 -0.18 -18.42
CA LYS A 45 -5.33 0.96 -17.78
C LYS A 45 -4.58 1.43 -16.53
N LEU A 46 -4.21 0.50 -15.64
CA LEU A 46 -3.44 0.82 -14.43
C LEU A 46 -2.06 1.40 -14.74
N ASP A 47 -1.40 0.90 -15.78
CA ASP A 47 -0.10 1.40 -16.22
C ASP A 47 -0.15 2.85 -16.75
N GLN A 48 -1.29 3.25 -17.32
CA GLN A 48 -1.51 4.61 -17.82
C GLN A 48 -2.07 5.56 -16.74
N LEU A 49 -2.75 5.01 -15.73
CA LEU A 49 -3.49 5.78 -14.74
C LEU A 49 -2.61 6.78 -13.99
N TRP A 50 -1.40 6.39 -13.60
CA TRP A 50 -0.50 7.28 -12.88
C TRP A 50 -0.11 8.53 -13.69
N GLY A 51 0.11 8.39 -15.00
CA GLY A 51 0.40 9.52 -15.88
C GLY A 51 -0.77 10.51 -16.00
N MET A 52 -1.99 10.07 -15.70
CA MET A 52 -3.17 10.95 -15.59
C MET A 52 -3.29 11.58 -14.21
N ILE A 53 -2.97 10.84 -13.14
CA ILE A 53 -3.04 11.32 -11.75
C ILE A 53 -1.94 12.35 -11.44
N CYS A 54 -0.73 12.13 -11.96
CA CYS A 54 0.45 12.97 -11.71
C CYS A 54 1.17 13.26 -13.04
N PRO A 55 0.57 14.08 -13.93
CA PRO A 55 1.10 14.36 -15.26
C PRO A 55 2.44 15.12 -15.23
N GLU A 56 2.76 15.78 -14.13
CA GLU A 56 4.03 16.47 -13.91
C GLU A 56 5.18 15.52 -13.53
N SER A 57 4.88 14.24 -13.27
CA SER A 57 5.91 13.26 -12.92
C SER A 57 6.86 13.00 -14.08
N THR A 58 8.15 13.22 -13.85
CA THR A 58 9.20 12.84 -14.81
C THR A 58 9.67 11.39 -14.65
N ALA A 59 9.34 10.75 -13.52
CA ALA A 59 9.70 9.37 -13.22
C ALA A 59 8.69 8.35 -13.78
N GLY A 60 7.49 8.81 -14.16
CA GLY A 60 6.39 7.95 -14.60
C GLY A 60 6.00 6.98 -13.49
N ASN A 61 5.81 5.70 -13.81
CA ASN A 61 5.39 4.68 -12.84
C ASN A 61 6.40 4.37 -11.74
N ASP A 62 7.63 4.88 -11.82
CA ASP A 62 8.61 4.83 -10.72
C ASP A 62 8.64 6.11 -9.88
N ASP A 63 7.63 6.98 -9.99
CA ASP A 63 7.47 8.10 -9.07
C ASP A 63 7.36 7.59 -7.63
N PRO A 64 8.15 8.10 -6.67
CA PRO A 64 8.10 7.68 -5.26
C PRO A 64 6.73 7.76 -4.59
N ARG A 65 5.78 8.52 -5.17
CA ARG A 65 4.41 8.61 -4.65
C ARG A 65 3.61 7.33 -4.90
N ILE A 66 3.80 6.66 -6.03
CA ILE A 66 3.14 5.40 -6.41
C ILE A 66 4.06 4.17 -6.24
N ASN A 67 5.37 4.34 -6.44
CA ASN A 67 6.37 3.31 -6.22
C ASN A 67 7.22 3.67 -4.98
N PRO A 68 6.77 3.33 -3.76
CA PRO A 68 7.51 3.67 -2.53
C PRO A 68 8.86 2.94 -2.39
N LEU A 69 9.16 2.00 -3.29
CA LEU A 69 10.42 1.25 -3.33
C LEU A 69 11.30 1.66 -4.52
N ALA A 70 10.91 2.70 -5.28
CA ALA A 70 11.72 3.22 -6.38
C ALA A 70 13.03 3.83 -5.88
N ALA A 71 14.01 3.89 -6.78
CA ALA A 71 15.25 4.63 -6.52
C ALA A 71 14.94 6.11 -6.24
N GLY A 72 15.49 6.65 -5.16
CA GLY A 72 15.23 8.02 -4.72
C GLY A 72 13.93 8.19 -3.93
N ALA A 73 13.18 7.12 -3.65
CA ALA A 73 12.07 7.18 -2.71
C ALA A 73 12.58 7.48 -1.28
N PRO A 74 11.79 8.21 -0.46
CA PRO A 74 12.12 8.42 0.94
C PRO A 74 12.31 7.10 1.69
N SER A 75 13.22 7.09 2.66
CA SER A 75 13.47 5.90 3.47
C SER A 75 12.21 5.50 4.23
N LEU A 76 11.88 4.21 4.20
CA LEU A 76 10.83 3.65 5.05
C LEU A 76 11.20 3.72 6.55
N ALA A 77 12.49 3.87 6.88
CA ALA A 77 12.95 4.10 8.26
C ALA A 77 12.28 5.33 8.91
N ASP A 78 11.99 6.33 8.09
CA ASP A 78 11.52 7.65 8.51
C ASP A 78 9.98 7.75 8.56
N LEU A 79 9.27 6.61 8.42
CA LEU A 79 7.82 6.59 8.56
C LEU A 79 7.42 7.08 9.95
N GLY A 80 6.63 8.17 9.98
CA GLY A 80 6.25 8.84 11.22
C GLY A 80 5.18 8.12 12.06
N CYS A 81 4.71 6.96 11.61
CA CYS A 81 3.81 6.10 12.36
C CYS A 81 4.58 4.97 13.06
N THR A 82 4.00 4.42 14.13
CA THR A 82 4.64 3.34 14.93
C THR A 82 3.97 1.97 14.76
N ARG A 83 2.79 1.95 14.16
CA ARG A 83 2.02 0.74 13.85
C ARG A 83 1.55 0.81 12.39
N MET A 84 1.54 -0.33 11.71
CA MET A 84 0.95 -0.45 10.38
C MET A 84 0.16 -1.75 10.25
N LEU A 85 -1.03 -1.66 9.67
CA LEU A 85 -1.76 -2.81 9.16
C LEU A 85 -1.79 -2.70 7.63
N LEU A 86 -1.17 -3.64 6.93
CA LEU A 86 -1.31 -3.77 5.49
C LEU A 86 -2.26 -4.91 5.18
N CYS A 87 -3.34 -4.59 4.47
CA CYS A 87 -4.30 -5.56 3.96
C CYS A 87 -4.18 -5.63 2.44
N THR A 88 -4.14 -6.84 1.89
CA THR A 88 -4.19 -7.08 0.45
C THR A 88 -5.07 -8.30 0.14
N SER A 89 -5.59 -8.40 -1.07
CA SER A 89 -6.44 -9.51 -1.51
C SER A 89 -5.64 -10.50 -2.37
N GLU A 90 -5.86 -11.81 -2.21
CA GLU A 90 -5.06 -12.85 -2.88
C GLU A 90 -5.09 -12.74 -4.41
N LYS A 91 -6.21 -12.28 -4.98
CA LYS A 91 -6.37 -12.11 -6.44
C LYS A 91 -6.13 -10.69 -6.91
N ASP A 92 -5.66 -9.80 -6.04
CA ASP A 92 -5.36 -8.42 -6.41
C ASP A 92 -4.18 -8.37 -7.41
N VAL A 93 -4.36 -7.62 -8.50
CA VAL A 93 -3.30 -7.33 -9.47
C VAL A 93 -2.09 -6.65 -8.80
N MET A 94 -2.30 -5.86 -7.77
CA MET A 94 -1.28 -5.15 -6.99
C MET A 94 -0.76 -5.93 -5.78
N ARG A 95 -1.23 -7.17 -5.56
CA ARG A 95 -0.85 -8.01 -4.42
C ARG A 95 0.65 -8.06 -4.16
N ASP A 96 1.44 -8.40 -5.18
CA ASP A 96 2.88 -8.56 -5.00
C ASP A 96 3.55 -7.24 -4.59
N ARG A 97 3.03 -6.08 -5.03
CA ARG A 97 3.54 -4.77 -4.61
C ARG A 97 3.29 -4.51 -3.14
N ALA A 98 2.09 -4.83 -2.66
CA ALA A 98 1.74 -4.77 -1.25
C ALA A 98 2.67 -5.65 -0.40
N LEU A 99 2.90 -6.90 -0.83
CA LEU A 99 3.81 -7.83 -0.16
C LEU A 99 5.27 -7.33 -0.17
N MET A 100 5.75 -6.82 -1.30
CA MET A 100 7.08 -6.23 -1.42
C MET A 100 7.26 -5.03 -0.48
N TYR A 101 6.25 -4.16 -0.37
CA TYR A 101 6.29 -3.03 0.54
C TYR A 101 6.36 -3.49 2.00
N TYR A 102 5.53 -4.46 2.40
CA TYR A 102 5.55 -5.04 3.75
C TYR A 102 6.91 -5.67 4.08
N GLU A 103 7.48 -6.43 3.14
CA GLU A 103 8.79 -7.07 3.28
C GLU A 103 9.91 -6.02 3.44
N ALA A 104 9.93 -5.01 2.58
CA ALA A 104 10.91 -3.92 2.64
C ALA A 104 10.83 -3.16 3.97
N LEU A 105 9.60 -2.88 4.43
CA LEU A 105 9.34 -2.23 5.70
C LEU A 105 9.88 -3.05 6.87
N THR A 106 9.59 -4.35 6.92
CA THR A 106 9.87 -5.19 8.10
C THR A 106 11.29 -5.75 8.15
N LYS A 107 11.95 -5.96 7.01
CA LYS A 107 13.27 -6.63 6.97
C LYS A 107 14.44 -5.72 6.59
N GLY A 108 14.20 -4.64 5.85
CA GLY A 108 15.27 -3.87 5.20
C GLY A 108 15.32 -2.39 5.54
N SER A 109 14.24 -1.82 6.10
CA SER A 109 14.13 -0.38 6.23
C SER A 109 14.80 0.22 7.46
N GLY A 110 14.96 -0.54 8.55
CA GLY A 110 15.35 0.02 9.85
C GLY A 110 14.22 0.77 10.58
N TRP A 111 13.00 0.75 10.05
CA TRP A 111 11.81 1.26 10.74
C TRP A 111 11.58 0.51 12.04
N ARG A 112 11.33 1.25 13.13
CA ARG A 112 11.23 0.70 14.50
C ARG A 112 9.79 0.42 14.95
N GLY A 113 8.84 0.53 14.03
CA GLY A 113 7.43 0.24 14.32
C GLY A 113 7.11 -1.24 14.24
N THR A 114 5.82 -1.55 14.40
CA THR A 114 5.25 -2.89 14.22
C THR A 114 4.36 -2.89 12.99
N ALA A 115 4.48 -3.94 12.15
CA ALA A 115 3.61 -4.12 11.00
C ALA A 115 2.87 -5.45 11.09
N GLU A 116 1.61 -5.44 10.68
CA GLU A 116 0.74 -6.59 10.50
C GLU A 116 0.39 -6.72 9.02
N LEU A 117 0.39 -7.95 8.51
CA LEU A 117 -0.07 -8.28 7.16
C LEU A 117 -1.34 -9.13 7.25
N TYR A 118 -2.38 -8.72 6.54
CA TYR A 118 -3.59 -9.50 6.35
C TYR A 118 -3.82 -9.73 4.85
N GLU A 119 -3.71 -10.98 4.41
CA GLU A 119 -4.03 -11.36 3.05
C GLU A 119 -5.40 -12.06 3.01
N ALA A 120 -6.36 -11.48 2.27
CA ALA A 120 -7.70 -12.05 2.13
C ALA A 120 -7.71 -13.15 1.07
N ALA A 121 -7.78 -14.40 1.53
CA ALA A 121 -7.75 -15.57 0.67
C ALA A 121 -8.97 -15.62 -0.27
N GLY A 122 -8.74 -15.88 -1.55
CA GLY A 122 -9.76 -16.02 -2.57
C GLY A 122 -10.50 -14.74 -2.98
N GLU A 123 -10.19 -13.60 -2.38
CA GLU A 123 -10.85 -12.32 -2.64
C GLU A 123 -10.16 -11.52 -3.76
N ASP A 124 -10.98 -10.78 -4.51
CA ASP A 124 -10.54 -9.83 -5.55
C ASP A 124 -10.27 -8.44 -4.95
N HIS A 125 -9.64 -7.56 -5.74
CA HIS A 125 -9.34 -6.19 -5.35
C HIS A 125 -10.58 -5.45 -4.82
N GLU A 126 -10.46 -4.85 -3.63
CA GLU A 126 -11.52 -4.08 -2.97
C GLU A 126 -12.82 -4.88 -2.75
N TYR A 127 -12.75 -6.20 -2.57
CA TYR A 127 -13.92 -7.06 -2.34
C TYR A 127 -14.87 -6.53 -1.25
N TYR A 128 -14.35 -5.84 -0.23
CA TYR A 128 -15.12 -5.25 0.86
C TYR A 128 -16.00 -4.06 0.47
N LEU A 129 -15.76 -3.45 -0.69
CA LEU A 129 -16.67 -2.45 -1.28
C LEU A 129 -17.81 -3.12 -2.05
N ASN A 130 -17.51 -4.22 -2.74
CA ASN A 130 -18.45 -4.92 -3.61
C ASN A 130 -19.34 -5.94 -2.86
N HIS A 131 -18.83 -6.47 -1.75
CA HIS A 131 -19.47 -7.53 -0.96
C HIS A 131 -19.50 -7.20 0.54
N PRO A 132 -20.12 -6.07 0.94
CA PRO A 132 -20.02 -5.52 2.30
C PRO A 132 -20.55 -6.42 3.42
N ASP A 133 -21.40 -7.40 3.07
CA ASP A 133 -22.04 -8.34 3.99
C ASP A 133 -21.38 -9.73 3.98
N SER A 134 -20.27 -9.91 3.25
CA SER A 134 -19.56 -11.17 3.18
C SER A 134 -18.82 -11.50 4.49
N ASN A 135 -18.60 -12.80 4.73
CA ASN A 135 -17.77 -13.26 5.85
C ASN A 135 -16.35 -12.69 5.79
N SER A 136 -15.76 -12.65 4.59
CA SER A 136 -14.43 -12.07 4.38
C SER A 136 -14.39 -10.60 4.77
N THR A 137 -15.43 -9.82 4.42
CA THR A 137 -15.50 -8.41 4.80
C THR A 137 -15.70 -8.23 6.29
N ALA A 138 -16.48 -9.10 6.94
CA ALA A 138 -16.60 -9.13 8.39
C ALA A 138 -15.24 -9.42 9.06
N MET A 139 -14.44 -10.34 8.50
CA MET A 139 -13.08 -10.63 8.99
C MET A 139 -12.13 -9.44 8.83
N LEU A 140 -12.14 -8.75 7.67
CA LEU A 140 -11.36 -7.53 7.49
C LEU A 140 -11.76 -6.44 8.49
N ARG A 141 -13.06 -6.21 8.68
CA ARG A 141 -13.56 -5.24 9.67
C ARG A 141 -13.10 -5.59 11.08
N ALA A 142 -13.10 -6.87 11.46
CA ALA A 142 -12.59 -7.33 12.74
C ALA A 142 -11.08 -7.06 12.89
N ARG A 143 -10.29 -7.25 11.83
CA ARG A 143 -8.85 -6.91 11.81
C ARG A 143 -8.61 -5.41 11.98
N ILE A 144 -9.36 -4.59 11.24
CA ILE A 144 -9.29 -3.12 11.36
C ILE A 144 -9.66 -2.68 12.78
N ALA A 145 -10.76 -3.20 13.33
CA ALA A 145 -11.20 -2.86 14.68
C ALA A 145 -10.15 -3.24 15.74
N ALA A 146 -9.55 -4.43 15.65
CA ALA A 146 -8.49 -4.87 16.55
C ALA A 146 -7.22 -4.01 16.43
N PHE A 147 -6.89 -3.52 15.23
CA PHE A 147 -5.75 -2.64 15.04
C PHE A 147 -5.98 -1.23 15.64
N LEU A 148 -7.22 -0.76 15.64
CA LEU A 148 -7.56 0.57 16.17
C LEU A 148 -7.62 0.62 17.71
N THR A 149 -7.72 -0.54 18.37
CA THR A 149 -7.59 -0.67 19.83
C THR A 149 -6.14 -0.78 20.29
#